data_AF-A0A839SMW0-F1
#
_entry.id   AF-A0A839SMW0-F1
#
_cell.length_a   1.000
_cell.length_b   1.000
_cell.length_c   1.000
_cell.angle_alpha   90.00
_cell.angle_beta   90.00
_cell.angle_gamma   90.00
#
_symmetry.space_group_name_H-M   'P 1'
#
loop_
_entity.id
_entity.type
_entity.pdbx_description
1 polymer ?
#
loop_
_entity_poly.entity_id
_entity_poly.type
_entity_poly.pdbx_seq_one_letter_code
_entity_poly.pdbx_strand_id
1 'polypeptide(L)'
;MTVSTISRKLLFAGILFLAACGGYSSDIDAVKRAQSLTGQTNEELVKEIAGARGTFDWSARDYVAGKDEIILVEARIEKTDNKGSDHVIQLQWIHNRQTGKIASEDVIVDGRARGILQGALDLMLLELE
;
A
#
# COMPACT_ATOMS: atom_id res chain seq x y z
N MET A 1 3.29 -53.60 -17.66
CA MET A 1 2.49 -52.74 -16.77
C MET A 1 3.42 -51.71 -16.17
N THR A 2 3.44 -50.49 -16.70
CA THR A 2 4.31 -49.41 -16.23
C THR A 2 3.40 -48.37 -15.58
N VAL A 3 3.45 -48.29 -14.25
CA VAL A 3 2.74 -47.28 -13.46
C VAL A 3 3.61 -46.02 -13.45
N SER A 4 3.15 -44.96 -14.10
CA SER A 4 3.83 -43.66 -14.09
C SER A 4 3.19 -42.76 -13.03
N THR A 5 4.04 -42.34 -12.11
CA THR A 5 3.79 -41.52 -10.93
C THR A 5 3.27 -40.12 -11.31
N ILE A 6 2.04 -39.78 -10.90
CA ILE A 6 1.48 -38.43 -11.10
C ILE A 6 2.06 -37.50 -10.04
N SER A 7 2.94 -36.61 -10.49
CA SER A 7 3.56 -35.55 -9.70
C SER A 7 2.52 -34.51 -9.25
N ARG A 8 2.34 -34.37 -7.93
CA ARG A 8 1.46 -33.38 -7.29
C ARG A 8 2.11 -32.00 -7.36
N LYS A 9 1.89 -31.28 -8.46
CA LYS A 9 2.15 -29.82 -8.53
C LYS A 9 0.82 -29.10 -8.35
N LEU A 10 0.44 -28.81 -7.10
CA LEU A 10 -0.59 -27.80 -6.84
C LEU A 10 0.05 -26.45 -7.16
N LEU A 11 -0.30 -25.92 -8.33
CA LEU A 11 -0.10 -24.54 -8.72
C LEU A 11 -0.79 -23.65 -7.69
N PHE A 12 -0.01 -22.88 -6.93
CA PHE A 12 -0.54 -21.67 -6.30
C PHE A 12 -0.93 -20.72 -7.43
N ALA A 13 -2.24 -20.69 -7.73
CA ALA A 13 -2.85 -19.66 -8.53
C ALA A 13 -2.71 -18.34 -7.76
N GLY A 14 -1.62 -17.61 -8.03
CA GLY A 14 -1.52 -16.21 -7.64
C GLY A 14 -2.66 -15.47 -8.32
N ILE A 15 -3.57 -14.92 -7.50
CA ILE A 15 -4.60 -14.02 -7.97
C ILE A 15 -3.89 -12.75 -8.44
N LEU A 16 -3.60 -12.68 -9.73
CA LEU A 16 -3.30 -11.44 -10.43
C LEU A 16 -4.57 -10.59 -10.36
N PHE A 17 -4.70 -9.74 -9.33
CA PHE A 17 -5.71 -8.70 -9.35
C PHE A 17 -5.36 -7.71 -10.45
N LEU A 18 -6.11 -7.81 -11.54
CA LEU A 18 -6.19 -6.83 -12.61
C LEU A 18 -6.64 -5.48 -12.04
N ALA A 19 -5.73 -4.51 -11.92
CA ALA A 19 -6.08 -3.10 -11.76
C ALA A 19 -5.13 -2.13 -12.51
N ALA A 20 -4.31 -2.63 -13.45
CA ALA A 20 -3.35 -1.82 -14.20
C ALA A 20 -3.88 -1.24 -15.54
N CYS A 21 -5.20 -1.15 -15.75
CA CYS A 21 -5.80 -0.61 -16.98
C CYS A 21 -6.79 0.55 -16.78
N GLY A 22 -6.78 1.21 -15.62
CA GLY A 22 -7.45 2.49 -15.39
C GLY A 22 -6.42 3.62 -15.40
N GLY A 23 -6.76 4.79 -15.95
CA GLY A 23 -5.87 5.93 -16.18
C GLY A 23 -5.25 6.63 -14.96
N TYR A 24 -4.95 5.88 -13.88
CA TYR A 24 -4.36 6.38 -12.64
C TYR A 24 -2.88 6.01 -12.46
N SER A 25 -2.27 5.31 -13.42
CA SER A 25 -0.87 4.88 -13.32
C SER A 25 0.07 6.06 -13.07
N SER A 26 -0.14 7.19 -13.75
CA SER A 26 0.63 8.42 -13.55
C SER A 26 0.45 9.04 -12.16
N ASP A 27 -0.72 8.90 -11.54
CA ASP A 27 -1.00 9.42 -10.20
C ASP A 27 -0.30 8.57 -9.14
N ILE A 28 -0.40 7.24 -9.28
CA ILE A 28 0.32 6.29 -8.43
C ILE A 28 1.83 6.56 -8.54
N ASP A 29 2.34 6.72 -9.75
CA ASP A 29 3.73 7.03 -10.02
C ASP A 29 4.18 8.37 -9.41
N ALA A 30 3.34 9.39 -9.43
CA ALA A 30 3.62 10.68 -8.80
C ALA A 30 3.71 10.54 -7.27
N VAL A 31 2.75 9.84 -6.66
CA VAL A 31 2.72 9.58 -5.21
C VAL A 31 3.92 8.75 -4.77
N LYS A 32 4.28 7.69 -5.52
CA LYS A 32 5.45 6.86 -5.24
C LYS A 32 6.75 7.65 -5.16
N ARG A 33 6.94 8.63 -6.05
CA ARG A 33 8.17 9.44 -6.13
C ARG A 33 8.19 10.63 -5.17
N ALA A 34 7.05 11.05 -4.63
CA ALA A 34 6.99 12.13 -3.66
C ALA A 34 7.73 11.76 -2.37
N GLN A 35 8.35 12.76 -1.74
CA GLN A 35 8.99 12.59 -0.45
C GLN A 35 7.94 12.41 0.64
N SER A 36 8.18 11.42 1.48
CA SER A 36 7.46 11.18 2.73
C SER A 36 7.97 12.09 3.84
N LEU A 37 7.31 12.04 5.00
CA LEU A 37 7.72 12.79 6.19
C LEU A 37 9.09 12.38 6.73
N THR A 38 9.57 11.18 6.40
CA THR A 38 10.90 10.70 6.81
C THR A 38 12.00 11.05 5.79
N GLY A 39 11.67 11.83 4.75
CA GLY A 39 12.63 12.33 3.76
C GLY A 39 12.95 11.37 2.61
N GLN A 40 12.58 10.10 2.73
CA GLN A 40 12.64 9.11 1.64
C GLN A 40 11.39 9.14 0.76
N THR A 41 11.40 8.44 -0.37
CA THR A 41 10.21 8.34 -1.22
C THR A 41 9.09 7.54 -0.56
N ASN A 42 7.83 7.81 -0.92
CA ASN A 42 6.71 7.03 -0.38
C ASN A 42 6.79 5.54 -0.77
N GLU A 43 7.37 5.21 -1.94
CA GLU A 43 7.62 3.81 -2.33
C GLU A 43 8.64 3.11 -1.40
N GLU A 44 9.70 3.81 -0.99
CA GLU A 44 10.67 3.30 -0.01
C GLU A 44 10.03 3.13 1.37
N LEU A 45 9.24 4.12 1.81
CA LEU A 45 8.48 4.03 3.06
C LEU A 45 7.53 2.82 3.08
N VAL A 46 6.78 2.58 2.00
CA VAL A 46 5.88 1.44 1.90
C VAL A 46 6.64 0.11 1.96
N LYS A 47 7.79 0.01 1.29
CA LYS A 47 8.65 -1.18 1.34
C LYS A 47 9.22 -1.41 2.74
N GLU A 48 9.65 -0.36 3.42
CA GLU A 48 10.16 -0.42 4.77
C GLU A 48 9.10 -0.91 5.75
N ILE A 49 7.89 -0.32 5.70
CA ILE A 49 6.76 -0.72 6.54
C ILE A 49 6.36 -2.17 6.28
N ALA A 50 6.29 -2.60 5.02
CA ALA A 50 6.03 -4.00 4.67
C ALA A 50 7.11 -4.94 5.24
N GLY A 51 8.37 -4.50 5.22
CA GLY A 51 9.51 -5.28 5.68
C GLY A 51 9.75 -6.54 4.82
N ALA A 52 10.63 -7.43 5.28
CA ALA A 52 11.08 -8.58 4.50
C ALA A 52 10.00 -9.65 4.24
N ARG A 53 8.91 -9.66 5.03
CA ARG A 53 7.86 -10.69 4.99
C ARG A 53 6.49 -10.14 4.59
N GLY A 54 6.36 -8.82 4.48
CA GLY A 54 5.11 -8.20 4.05
C GLY A 54 4.98 -8.16 2.53
N THR A 55 3.76 -8.00 2.08
CA THR A 55 3.40 -7.69 0.69
C THR A 55 2.70 -6.34 0.65
N PHE A 56 2.66 -5.72 -0.52
CA PHE A 56 1.89 -4.49 -0.71
C PHE A 56 1.38 -4.36 -2.13
N ASP A 57 0.26 -3.66 -2.25
CA ASP A 57 -0.38 -3.29 -3.51
C ASP A 57 -0.69 -1.80 -3.53
N TRP A 58 -0.78 -1.24 -4.74
CA TRP A 58 -1.11 0.16 -4.97
C TRP A 58 -2.41 0.25 -5.74
N SER A 59 -3.29 1.14 -5.30
CA SER A 59 -4.54 1.43 -5.98
C SER A 59 -4.84 2.93 -5.96
N ALA A 60 -5.75 3.36 -6.83
CA ALA A 60 -6.17 4.74 -6.91
C ALA A 60 -7.62 4.85 -7.36
N ARG A 61 -8.28 5.93 -6.92
CA ARG A 61 -9.67 6.26 -7.27
C ARG A 61 -9.89 7.77 -7.16
N ASP A 62 -10.97 8.27 -7.74
CA ASP A 62 -11.42 9.64 -7.47
C ASP A 62 -11.68 9.80 -5.97
N TYR A 63 -11.12 10.86 -5.37
CA TYR A 63 -11.32 11.15 -3.95
C TYR A 63 -12.73 11.68 -3.69
N VAL A 64 -13.25 12.49 -4.61
CA VAL A 64 -14.64 12.98 -4.60
C VAL A 64 -15.30 12.60 -5.92
N ALA A 65 -16.46 11.94 -5.84
CA ALA A 65 -17.21 11.55 -7.03
C ALA A 65 -17.50 12.78 -7.92
N GLY A 66 -17.13 12.69 -9.20
CA GLY A 66 -17.30 13.78 -10.17
C GLY A 66 -16.18 14.84 -10.15
N LYS A 67 -15.10 14.63 -9.37
CA LYS A 67 -13.88 15.43 -9.41
C LYS A 67 -12.69 14.56 -9.83
N ASP A 68 -12.50 14.44 -11.14
CA ASP A 68 -11.43 13.64 -11.74
C ASP A 68 -10.04 14.27 -11.56
N GLU A 69 -9.96 15.48 -11.00
CA GLU A 69 -8.73 16.19 -10.72
C GLU A 69 -8.13 15.89 -9.34
N ILE A 70 -8.90 15.32 -8.40
CA ILE A 70 -8.46 14.99 -7.05
C ILE A 70 -8.50 13.47 -6.86
N ILE A 71 -7.32 12.86 -6.88
CA ILE A 71 -7.16 11.40 -6.85
C ILE A 71 -6.72 10.95 -5.47
N LEU A 72 -7.43 10.00 -4.89
CA LEU A 72 -6.96 9.25 -3.73
C LEU A 72 -6.09 8.10 -4.22
N VAL A 73 -4.84 8.05 -3.75
CA VAL A 73 -3.92 6.95 -3.97
C VAL A 73 -3.73 6.23 -2.64
N GLU A 74 -3.82 4.91 -2.67
CA GLU A 74 -3.65 4.05 -1.51
C GLU A 74 -2.53 3.04 -1.76
N ALA A 75 -1.64 2.89 -0.77
CA ALA A 75 -0.78 1.72 -0.63
C ALA A 75 -1.36 0.83 0.47
N ARG A 76 -1.75 -0.39 0.11
CA ARG A 76 -2.25 -1.39 1.04
C ARG A 76 -1.13 -2.39 1.31
N ILE A 77 -0.77 -2.55 2.58
CA ILE A 77 0.32 -3.37 3.07
C ILE A 77 -0.25 -4.47 3.95
N GLU A 78 0.12 -5.71 3.65
CA GLU A 78 -0.18 -6.87 4.49
C GLU A 78 1.13 -7.37 5.11
N LYS A 79 1.18 -7.53 6.43
CA LYS A 79 2.37 -8.06 7.11
C LYS A 79 1.99 -8.86 8.35
N THR A 80 2.86 -9.79 8.72
CA THR A 80 2.79 -10.51 9.99
C THR A 80 3.83 -9.94 10.96
N ASP A 81 3.42 -9.64 12.19
CA ASP A 81 4.31 -9.15 13.24
C ASP A 81 5.21 -10.26 13.85
N ASN A 82 6.09 -9.88 14.77
CA ASN A 82 7.00 -10.84 15.43
C ASN A 82 6.28 -11.81 16.37
N LYS A 83 5.01 -11.55 16.72
CA LYS A 83 4.16 -12.39 17.56
C LYS A 83 3.29 -13.33 16.71
N GLY A 84 3.40 -13.27 15.38
CA GLY A 84 2.62 -14.09 14.44
C GLY A 84 1.23 -13.56 14.14
N SER A 85 0.94 -12.29 14.44
CA SER A 85 -0.34 -11.63 14.16
C SER A 85 -0.30 -10.93 12.80
N ASP A 86 -1.35 -11.11 12.01
CA ASP A 86 -1.49 -10.47 10.70
C ASP A 86 -2.11 -9.08 10.83
N HIS A 87 -1.56 -8.14 10.08
CA HIS A 87 -1.99 -6.74 10.05
C HIS A 87 -2.17 -6.24 8.62
N VAL A 88 -3.17 -5.36 8.46
CA VAL A 88 -3.38 -4.60 7.22
C VAL A 88 -3.18 -3.12 7.52
N ILE A 89 -2.24 -2.51 6.82
CA ILE A 89 -1.93 -1.09 6.92
C ILE A 89 -2.27 -0.44 5.58
N GLN A 90 -3.06 0.62 5.58
CA GLN A 90 -3.34 1.43 4.38
C GLN A 90 -2.79 2.82 4.60
N LEU A 91 -1.94 3.25 3.68
CA LEU A 91 -1.44 4.61 3.62
C LEU A 91 -2.16 5.31 2.47
N GLN A 92 -2.78 6.45 2.76
CA GLN A 92 -3.57 7.19 1.79
C GLN A 92 -2.98 8.57 1.52
N TRP A 93 -2.97 8.96 0.25
CA TRP A 93 -2.55 10.28 -0.21
C TRP A 93 -3.57 10.85 -1.18
N ILE A 94 -3.73 12.17 -1.14
CA ILE A 94 -4.45 12.93 -2.15
C ILE A 94 -3.46 13.51 -3.13
N HIS A 95 -3.63 13.22 -4.42
CA HIS A 95 -2.94 13.86 -5.54
C HIS A 95 -3.89 14.81 -6.26
N ASN A 96 -3.55 16.11 -6.26
CA ASN A 96 -4.25 17.12 -7.05
C ASN A 96 -3.55 17.27 -8.41
N ARG A 97 -4.17 16.76 -9.47
CA ARG A 97 -3.62 16.76 -10.84
C ARG A 97 -3.38 18.16 -11.42
N GLN A 98 -4.18 19.15 -11.02
CA GLN A 98 -4.06 20.53 -11.51
C GLN A 98 -2.81 21.22 -10.97
N THR A 99 -2.42 20.91 -9.74
CA THR A 99 -1.31 21.58 -9.04
C THR A 99 -0.09 20.68 -8.87
N GLY A 100 -0.21 19.37 -9.12
CA GLY A 100 0.81 18.37 -8.81
C GLY A 100 1.06 18.18 -7.32
N LYS A 101 0.24 18.78 -6.45
CA LYS A 101 0.41 18.68 -4.99
C LYS A 101 -0.03 17.31 -4.51
N ILE A 102 0.78 16.75 -3.62
CA ILE A 102 0.52 15.48 -2.95
C ILE A 102 0.47 15.76 -1.45
N ALA A 103 -0.61 15.34 -0.81
CA ALA A 103 -0.79 15.44 0.63
C ALA A 103 -1.10 14.05 1.18
N SER A 104 -0.54 13.70 2.33
CA SER A 104 -1.00 12.53 3.07
C SER A 104 -2.41 12.81 3.60
N GLU A 105 -3.30 11.83 3.48
CA GLU A 105 -4.69 11.90 3.95
C GLU A 105 -4.91 11.13 5.26
N ASP A 106 -4.64 9.83 5.25
CA ASP A 106 -4.91 8.95 6.39
C ASP A 106 -3.91 7.79 6.48
N VAL A 107 -3.79 7.24 7.69
CA VAL A 107 -3.18 5.95 7.96
C VAL A 107 -4.23 5.06 8.60
N ILE A 108 -4.55 3.93 7.99
CA ILE A 108 -5.56 3.00 8.51
C ILE A 108 -4.84 1.72 8.91
N VAL A 109 -5.00 1.32 10.17
CA VAL A 109 -4.43 0.07 10.70
C VAL A 109 -5.58 -0.81 11.16
N ASP A 110 -5.67 -2.01 10.58
CA ASP A 110 -6.71 -3.00 10.89
C ASP A 110 -8.12 -2.41 10.84
N GLY A 111 -8.38 -1.60 9.80
CA GLY A 111 -9.65 -0.94 9.54
C GLY A 111 -9.95 0.28 10.42
N ARG A 112 -9.01 0.72 11.26
CA ARG A 112 -9.17 1.89 12.13
C ARG A 112 -8.31 3.03 11.62
N ALA A 113 -8.95 4.14 11.24
CA ALA A 113 -8.25 5.37 10.89
C ALA A 113 -7.45 5.89 12.10
N ARG A 114 -6.18 6.20 11.83
CA ARG A 114 -5.23 6.82 12.73
C ARG A 114 -4.78 8.08 11.99
N GLY A 115 -5.29 9.25 12.39
CA GLY A 115 -4.87 10.50 11.75
C GLY A 115 -3.35 10.60 11.70
N ILE A 116 -2.80 11.09 10.58
CA ILE A 116 -1.37 10.99 10.21
C ILE A 116 -0.41 11.47 11.29
N LEU A 117 -0.81 12.50 12.05
CA LEU A 117 0.01 13.06 13.11
C LEU A 117 0.10 12.17 14.36
N GLN A 118 -0.92 11.34 14.63
CA GLN A 118 -0.91 10.39 15.74
C GLN A 118 -0.26 9.06 15.33
N GLY A 119 -0.47 8.63 14.07
CA GLY A 119 0.01 7.34 13.57
C GLY A 119 1.52 7.25 13.34
N ALA A 120 2.17 8.33 12.88
CA ALA A 120 3.62 8.35 12.70
C ALA A 120 4.38 8.23 14.05
N LEU A 121 3.81 8.77 15.14
CA LEU A 121 4.36 8.64 16.49
C LEU A 121 4.27 7.20 17.01
N ASP A 122 3.13 6.53 16.81
CA ASP A 122 2.93 5.15 17.28
C ASP A 122 3.85 4.14 16.54
N LEU A 123 4.14 4.35 15.25
CA LEU A 123 5.05 3.49 14.48
C LEU A 123 6.51 3.63 14.93
N MET A 124 6.96 4.86 15.22
CA MET A 124 8.27 5.08 15.85
C MET A 124 8.34 4.49 17.26
N LEU A 125 7.22 4.46 17.99
CA LEU A 125 7.15 3.88 19.34
C LEU A 125 7.11 2.34 19.31
N LEU A 126 6.56 1.72 18.26
CA LEU A 126 6.59 0.27 18.04
C LEU A 126 7.98 -0.25 17.64
N GLU A 127 8.87 0.59 17.12
CA GLU A 127 10.27 0.26 16.82
C GLU A 127 11.17 0.26 18.07
N LEU A 128 10.64 0.66 19.24
CA LEU A 128 11.37 0.78 20.51
C LEU A 128 11.07 -0.34 21.53
N GLU A 129 10.27 -1.36 21.17
CA GLU A 129 9.94 -2.53 22.02
C GLU A 129 10.38 -3.88 21.45
#